data_AF-A0A651E447-F1
#
_entry.id   AF-A0A651E447-F1
#
_cell.length_a   1.000
_cell.length_b   1.000
_cell.length_c   1.000
_cell.angle_alpha   90.00
_cell.angle_beta   90.00
_cell.angle_gamma   90.00
#
_symmetry.space_group_name_H-M   'P 1'
#
loop_
_entity.id
_entity.type
_entity.pdbx_description
1 polymer ?
#
loop_
_entity_poly.entity_id
_entity_poly.type
_entity_poly.pdbx_seq_one_letter_code
_entity_poly.pdbx_strand_id
1 'polypeptide(L)' 'RRVDRHFSKHVVRRTFPSRFPILPLDRIWITRNLRRSATRVHRDWPARVASDHLPVWVDVDLLTV' A
#
# COMPACT_ATOMS: atom_id res chain seq x y z
N ARG A 1 -7.00 16.91 -3.88
CA ARG A 1 -5.96 17.40 -2.94
C ARG A 1 -4.65 17.58 -3.71
N ARG A 2 -3.71 18.42 -3.25
CA ARG A 2 -2.47 18.80 -3.97
C ARG A 2 -1.62 17.61 -4.49
N VAL A 3 -1.71 16.45 -3.83
CA VAL A 3 -0.99 15.21 -4.16
C VAL A 3 -1.50 14.54 -5.45
N ASP A 4 -2.77 14.72 -5.83
CA ASP A 4 -3.38 13.95 -6.93
C ASP A 4 -2.89 14.40 -8.33
N ARG A 5 -2.17 15.53 -8.42
CA ARG A 5 -1.69 16.09 -9.71
C ARG A 5 -0.53 15.30 -10.32
N HIS A 6 0.34 14.76 -9.49
CA HIS A 6 1.59 14.11 -9.92
C HIS A 6 1.69 12.65 -9.51
N PHE A 7 0.82 12.19 -8.63
CA PHE A 7 0.87 10.86 -8.07
C PHE A 7 -0.42 10.11 -8.36
N SER A 8 -0.30 8.87 -8.83
CA SER A 8 -1.43 7.94 -8.84
C SER A 8 -1.59 7.34 -7.45
N LYS A 9 -2.82 7.40 -6.95
CA LYS A 9 -3.20 6.86 -5.65
C LYS A 9 -3.56 5.38 -5.79
N HIS A 10 -2.85 4.52 -5.09
CA HIS A 10 -3.18 3.10 -5.01
C HIS A 10 -3.75 2.77 -3.63
N VAL A 11 -5.05 2.49 -3.60
CA VAL A 11 -5.74 2.10 -2.37
C VAL A 11 -5.41 0.65 -2.08
N VAL A 12 -4.69 0.43 -0.99
CA VAL A 12 -4.43 -0.92 -0.50
C VAL A 12 -5.64 -1.38 0.31
N ARG A 13 -5.88 -2.70 0.34
CA ARG A 13 -7.00 -3.36 1.03
C ARG A 13 -7.09 -2.93 2.51
N ARG A 14 -8.16 -3.32 3.21
CA ARG A 14 -8.29 -3.14 4.66
C ARG A 14 -7.05 -3.67 5.39
N THR A 15 -6.44 -2.81 6.21
CA THR A 15 -5.16 -3.04 6.92
C THR A 15 -5.27 -2.80 8.42
N PHE A 16 -6.26 -2.01 8.85
CA PHE A 16 -6.47 -1.68 10.26
C PHE A 16 -7.85 -2.11 10.77
N PRO A 17 -7.98 -2.55 12.03
CA PRO A 17 -6.89 -3.04 12.89
C PRO A 17 -6.36 -4.39 12.38
N SER A 18 -5.09 -4.68 12.65
CA SER A 18 -4.37 -5.83 12.06
C SER A 18 -5.02 -7.18 12.38
N ARG A 19 -5.61 -7.31 13.57
CA ARG A 19 -6.33 -8.51 14.03
C ARG A 19 -7.64 -8.74 13.27
N PHE A 20 -8.36 -7.68 12.93
CA PHE A 20 -9.61 -7.75 12.17
C PHE A 20 -9.69 -6.59 11.17
N PRO A 21 -9.02 -6.71 10.00
CA PRO A 21 -8.82 -5.56 9.12
C PRO A 21 -10.13 -5.10 8.49
N ILE A 22 -10.65 -3.96 8.93
CA ILE A 22 -11.91 -3.39 8.45
C ILE A 22 -11.79 -1.97 7.88
N LEU A 23 -10.67 -1.27 8.09
CA LEU A 23 -10.44 0.08 7.58
C LEU A 23 -9.25 0.10 6.59
N PRO A 24 -9.41 0.70 5.40
CA PRO A 24 -8.32 0.90 4.42
C PRO A 24 -7.69 2.28 4.60
N LEU A 25 -6.97 2.47 5.71
CA LEU A 25 -6.38 3.76 6.07
C LEU A 25 -5.06 4.01 5.33
N ASP A 26 -4.31 2.94 5.07
CA ASP A 26 -2.98 2.99 4.47
C ASP A 26 -3.03 3.15 2.95
N ARG A 27 -2.13 3.96 2.40
CA ARG A 27 -2.09 4.30 0.98
C ARG A 27 -0.65 4.44 0.50
N ILE A 28 -0.41 3.98 -0.72
CA ILE A 28 0.84 4.21 -1.44
C ILE A 28 0.54 5.07 -2.66
N TRP A 29 1.33 6.12 -2.85
CA TRP A 29 1.27 7.01 -4.00
C TRP A 29 2.55 6.83 -4.81
N ILE A 30 2.42 6.64 -6.12
CA ILE A 30 3.57 6.49 -7.02
C ILE A 30 3.54 7.57 -8.09
N THR A 31 4.72 8.01 -8.51
CA THR A 31 4.92 8.99 -9.59
C THR A 31 4.82 8.33 -10.96
N ARG A 32 4.71 9.15 -12.02
CA ARG A 32 4.51 8.67 -13.40
C ARG A 32 5.67 7.86 -13.99
N ASN A 33 6.87 7.99 -13.44
CA ASN A 33 8.06 7.23 -13.86
C ASN A 33 8.17 5.85 -13.20
N LEU A 34 7.18 5.46 -12.38
CA LEU A 34 7.10 4.15 -11.77
C LEU A 34 5.87 3.41 -12.28
N ARG A 35 6.06 2.16 -12.69
CA ARG A 35 4.96 1.26 -13.02
C ARG A 35 4.78 0.27 -11.89
N ARG A 36 3.56 0.19 -11.34
CA ARG A 36 3.19 -0.81 -10.34
C ARG A 36 3.01 -2.18 -11.00
N SER A 37 3.73 -3.19 -10.55
CA SER A 37 3.56 -4.58 -11.00
C SER A 37 2.68 -5.38 -10.04
N ALA A 38 2.88 -5.25 -8.72
CA ALA A 38 2.11 -5.96 -7.70
C ALA A 38 1.80 -5.09 -6.47
N THR A 39 0.77 -5.46 -5.72
CA THR A 39 0.46 -4.84 -4.42
C THR A 39 -0.17 -5.87 -3.50
N ARG A 40 0.33 -5.96 -2.28
CA ARG A 40 -0.14 -6.95 -1.31
C ARG A 40 -0.13 -6.38 0.10
N VAL A 41 -0.88 -7.04 0.97
CA VAL A 41 -0.88 -6.81 2.41
C VAL A 41 -0.33 -8.07 3.06
N HIS A 42 0.69 -7.93 3.91
CA HIS A 42 1.23 -9.04 4.68
C HIS A 42 0.24 -9.38 5.81
N ARG A 43 -0.37 -10.57 5.77
CA ARG A 43 -1.49 -10.96 6.64
C ARG A 43 -1.13 -12.00 7.70
N ASP A 44 0.10 -12.49 7.67
CA ASP A 44 0.55 -13.60 8.50
C ASP A 44 0.59 -13.20 9.97
N TRP A 45 0.55 -14.21 10.83
CA TRP A 45 0.47 -14.02 12.27
C TRP A 45 1.56 -13.10 12.83
N PRO A 46 2.84 -13.18 12.42
CA PRO A 46 3.88 -12.27 12.91
C PRO A 46 3.55 -10.80 12.67
N ALA A 47 2.99 -10.45 11.51
CA ALA A 47 2.62 -9.07 11.19
C ALA A 47 1.49 -8.52 12.08
N ARG A 48 0.56 -9.39 12.50
CA ARG A 48 -0.55 -9.02 13.39
C ARG A 48 -0.11 -8.78 14.84
N VAL A 49 0.99 -9.39 15.24
CA VAL A 49 1.59 -9.20 16.57
C VAL A 49 2.51 -7.99 16.56
N ALA A 50 3.26 -7.79 15.48
CA ALA A 50 4.26 -6.74 15.37
C ALA A 50 3.65 -5.33 15.21
N SER A 51 2.41 -5.21 14.73
CA SER A 51 1.76 -3.91 14.50
C SER A 51 0.23 -4.00 14.59
N ASP A 52 -0.40 -2.87 14.92
CA ASP A 52 -1.85 -2.63 14.86
C ASP A 52 -2.36 -2.38 13.43
N HIS A 53 -1.46 -2.14 12.47
CA HIS A 53 -1.73 -2.10 11.04
C HIS A 53 -1.06 -3.29 10.33
N LEU A 54 -1.72 -3.86 9.33
CA LEU A 54 -1.06 -4.84 8.45
C LEU A 54 -0.10 -4.12 7.48
N PRO A 55 1.16 -4.58 7.35
CA PRO A 55 2.11 -4.02 6.39
C PRO A 55 1.60 -4.12 4.96
N VAL A 56 1.74 -3.03 4.22
CA VAL A 56 1.45 -2.95 2.79
C VAL A 56 2.74 -2.85 2.01
N TRP A 57 2.81 -3.54 0.87
CA TRP A 57 3.97 -3.44 -0.02
C TRP A 57 3.53 -3.41 -1.48
N VAL A 58 4.40 -2.83 -2.30
CA VAL A 58 4.22 -2.63 -3.72
C VAL A 58 5.51 -3.00 -4.44
N ASP A 59 5.40 -3.79 -5.50
CA ASP A 59 6.50 -3.93 -6.46
C ASP A 59 6.33 -2.87 -7.54
N VAL A 60 7.45 -2.23 -7.87
CA VAL A 60 7.51 -1.18 -8.89
C VAL A 60 8.63 -1.43 -9.87
N ASP A 61 8.34 -1.21 -11.15
CA ASP A 61 9.30 -1.16 -12.23
C ASP A 61 9.65 0.31 -12.49
N LEU A 62 10.94 0.59 -12.73
CA LEU A 62 11.36 1.88 -13.25
C LEU A 62 11.00 1.95 -14.73
N LEU A 63 10.21 2.96 -15.10
CA LEU A 63 10.01 3.27 -16.51
C LEU A 63 11.24 4.06 -16.98
N THR A 64 12.09 3.40 -17.77
CA THR A 64 13.15 4.10 -18.47
C THR A 64 12.50 4.93 -19.58
N VAL A 65 12.77 6.23 -19.58
CA VAL A 65 12.29 7.18 -20.60
C VAL A 65 13.00 6.90 -21.92
#